data_AF-C0C386-F1
#
_entry.id   AF-C0C386-F1
#
_cell.length_a   1.000
_cell.length_b   1.000
_cell.length_c   1.000
_cell.angle_alpha   90.00
_cell.angle_beta   90.00
_cell.angle_gamma   90.00
#
_symmetry.space_group_name_H-M   'P 1'
#
loop_
_entity.id
_entity.type
_entity.pdbx_description
1 polymer ?
#
loop_
_entity_poly.entity_id
_entity_poly.type
_entity_poly.pdbx_seq_one_letter_code
_entity_poly.pdbx_strand_id
1 'polypeptide(L)'
;MKAWQHFCTINHHKMLVMKQCFKVGLYKQGLLHDMSKYTPSEFLVGCKYYQGTRSPNNAEREATGYSSAWLHHKGRNRHHYEYWIDYSADPKEGIVGQKMPTRYVVEMFMDRIAASKTYMKEAYTDAHPLEYYEKGAAKLGRMIHKDTAALLHHLLKMLAEEGEEKTFAYIRKEILKKKRKGKQR
;
A
#
# COMPACT_ATOMS: atom_id res chain seq x y z
N MET A 1 26.93 2.01 -5.92
CA MET A 1 26.41 1.15 -4.81
C MET A 1 24.96 1.47 -4.44
N LYS A 2 24.60 2.72 -4.13
CA LYS A 2 23.22 3.08 -3.70
C LYS A 2 22.13 2.70 -4.72
N ALA A 3 22.38 2.87 -6.02
CA ALA A 3 21.41 2.51 -7.05
C ALA A 3 21.11 1.00 -7.12
N TRP A 4 22.15 0.17 -7.02
CA TRP A 4 21.99 -1.29 -6.97
C TRP A 4 21.24 -1.73 -5.72
N GLN A 5 21.60 -1.19 -4.55
CA GLN A 5 20.90 -1.48 -3.30
C GLN A 5 19.43 -1.08 -3.37
N HIS A 6 19.12 0.10 -3.90
CA HIS A 6 17.75 0.55 -4.10
C HIS A 6 16.97 -0.39 -5.03
N PHE A 7 17.59 -0.80 -6.15
CA PHE A 7 17.00 -1.77 -7.08
C PHE A 7 16.70 -3.11 -6.40
N CYS A 8 17.63 -3.65 -5.61
CA CYS A 8 17.42 -4.86 -4.83
C CYS A 8 16.26 -4.70 -3.83
N THR A 9 16.17 -3.56 -3.13
CA THR A 9 15.09 -3.27 -2.18
C THR A 9 13.72 -3.24 -2.85
N ILE A 10 13.56 -2.51 -3.97
CA ILE A 10 12.25 -2.42 -4.65
C ILE A 10 11.84 -3.78 -5.25
N ASN A 11 12.80 -4.57 -5.75
CA ASN A 11 12.52 -5.92 -6.24
C ASN A 11 12.11 -6.86 -5.09
N HIS A 12 12.82 -6.81 -3.96
CA HIS A 12 12.47 -7.61 -2.79
C HIS A 12 11.05 -7.31 -2.31
N HIS A 13 10.72 -6.03 -2.13
CA HIS A 13 9.38 -5.57 -1.77
C HIS A 13 8.33 -6.07 -2.76
N LYS A 14 8.53 -5.84 -4.06
CA LYS A 14 7.62 -6.29 -5.12
C LYS A 14 7.38 -7.80 -5.08
N MET A 15 8.42 -8.60 -4.87
CA MET A 15 8.32 -10.06 -4.80
C MET A 15 7.53 -10.53 -3.57
N LEU A 16 7.67 -9.85 -2.42
CA LEU A 16 6.86 -10.13 -1.24
C LEU A 16 5.37 -9.86 -1.51
N VAL A 17 5.04 -8.68 -2.06
CA VAL A 17 3.66 -8.33 -2.41
C VAL A 17 3.09 -9.32 -3.42
N MET A 18 3.88 -9.71 -4.42
CA MET A 18 3.47 -10.69 -5.42
C MET A 18 3.12 -12.04 -4.77
N LYS A 19 4.00 -12.58 -3.91
CA LYS A 19 3.77 -13.84 -3.20
C LYS A 19 2.48 -13.77 -2.36
N GLN A 20 2.27 -12.68 -1.62
CA GLN A 20 1.09 -12.52 -0.78
C GLN A 20 -0.21 -12.35 -1.59
N CYS A 21 -0.18 -11.54 -2.66
CA CYS A 21 -1.29 -11.40 -3.60
C CYS A 21 -1.69 -12.75 -4.21
N PHE A 22 -0.72 -13.63 -4.52
CA PHE A 22 -0.98 -14.94 -5.11
C PHE A 22 -1.69 -15.87 -4.11
N LYS A 23 -1.36 -15.81 -2.82
CA LYS A 23 -2.05 -16.58 -1.76
C LYS A 23 -3.56 -16.29 -1.70
N VAL A 24 -3.98 -15.08 -2.08
CA VAL A 24 -5.40 -14.66 -2.09
C VAL A 24 -6.03 -14.63 -3.49
N GLY A 25 -5.30 -15.01 -4.54
CA GLY A 25 -5.80 -15.09 -5.91
C GLY A 25 -5.80 -13.76 -6.70
N LEU A 26 -5.06 -12.75 -6.23
CA LEU A 26 -4.89 -11.45 -6.91
C LEU A 26 -3.64 -11.43 -7.81
N TYR A 27 -3.55 -12.38 -8.75
CA TYR A 27 -2.35 -12.55 -9.59
C TYR A 27 -1.97 -11.29 -10.38
N LYS A 28 -2.95 -10.63 -11.00
CA LYS A 28 -2.70 -9.40 -11.78
C LYS A 28 -2.16 -8.27 -10.90
N GLN A 29 -2.67 -8.12 -9.67
CA GLN A 29 -2.18 -7.11 -8.73
C GLN A 29 -0.72 -7.40 -8.37
N GLY A 30 -0.41 -8.64 -7.97
CA GLY A 30 0.97 -9.02 -7.63
C GLY A 30 1.98 -8.80 -8.76
N LEU A 31 1.61 -9.16 -9.99
CA LEU A 31 2.48 -8.98 -11.17
C LEU A 31 2.70 -7.51 -11.52
N LEU A 32 1.67 -6.66 -11.39
CA LEU A 32 1.73 -5.26 -11.81
C LEU A 32 1.99 -4.27 -10.67
N HIS A 33 2.11 -4.77 -9.43
CA HIS A 33 2.39 -3.95 -8.27
C HIS A 33 3.66 -3.12 -8.49
N ASP A 34 3.54 -1.81 -8.25
CA ASP A 34 4.64 -0.84 -8.20
C ASP A 34 5.55 -0.77 -9.43
N MET A 35 5.04 -1.11 -10.62
CA MET A 35 5.83 -1.03 -11.85
C MET A 35 6.32 0.40 -12.16
N SER A 36 5.69 1.43 -11.60
CA SER A 36 6.15 2.82 -11.77
C SER A 36 7.49 3.10 -11.07
N LYS A 37 7.90 2.30 -10.07
CA LYS A 37 9.18 2.43 -9.34
C LYS A 37 10.41 2.31 -10.24
N TYR A 38 10.26 1.66 -11.39
CA TYR A 38 11.32 1.45 -12.37
C TYR A 38 11.43 2.57 -13.41
N THR A 39 10.51 3.55 -13.38
CA THR A 39 10.57 4.72 -14.26
C THR A 39 11.66 5.69 -13.78
N PRO A 40 12.26 6.50 -14.68
CA PRO A 40 13.27 7.48 -14.28
C PRO A 40 12.80 8.47 -13.19
N SER A 41 11.52 8.87 -13.25
CA SER A 41 10.89 9.80 -12.30
C SER A 41 10.86 9.29 -10.86
N GLU A 42 10.88 7.97 -10.66
CA GLU A 42 10.93 7.36 -9.32
C GLU A 42 12.29 6.75 -9.01
N PHE A 43 12.86 5.99 -9.95
CA PHE A 43 14.07 5.20 -9.72
C PHE A 43 15.29 6.09 -9.44
N LEU A 44 15.50 7.15 -10.24
CA LEU A 44 16.67 8.02 -10.09
C LEU A 44 16.62 8.81 -8.78
N VAL A 45 15.43 9.31 -8.44
CA VAL A 45 15.17 9.97 -7.16
C VAL A 45 15.37 8.99 -6.00
N GLY A 46 14.83 7.78 -6.12
CA GLY A 46 15.01 6.70 -5.16
C GLY A 46 16.48 6.37 -4.92
N CYS A 47 17.29 6.30 -5.98
CA CYS A 47 18.74 6.09 -5.90
C CYS A 47 19.45 7.24 -5.17
N LYS A 48 19.08 8.50 -5.45
CA LYS A 48 19.66 9.69 -4.84
C LYS A 48 19.41 9.74 -3.33
N TYR A 49 18.18 9.44 -2.91
CA TYR A 49 17.75 9.54 -1.51
C TYR A 49 17.79 8.20 -0.75
N TYR A 50 18.41 7.16 -1.31
CA TYR A 50 18.49 5.84 -0.70
C TYR A 50 19.35 5.84 0.57
N GLN A 51 18.77 5.33 1.67
CA GLN A 51 19.39 5.18 2.99
C GLN A 51 19.36 3.74 3.52
N GLY A 52 18.48 2.89 2.98
CA GLY A 52 18.34 1.47 3.36
C GLY A 52 17.53 1.21 4.64
N THR A 53 17.16 2.23 5.40
CA THR A 53 16.40 2.10 6.66
C THR A 53 14.94 2.57 6.57
N ARG A 54 14.60 3.31 5.50
CA ARG A 54 13.25 3.83 5.25
C ARG A 54 13.08 4.17 3.77
N SER A 55 11.84 4.51 3.38
CA SER A 55 11.52 4.95 2.02
C SER A 55 12.33 6.18 1.60
N PRO A 56 13.00 6.16 0.43
CA PRO A 56 13.69 7.33 -0.13
C PRO A 56 12.79 8.55 -0.30
N ASN A 57 11.48 8.34 -0.51
CA ASN A 57 10.49 9.41 -0.64
C ASN A 57 10.39 10.27 0.63
N ASN A 58 10.64 9.70 1.82
CA ASN A 58 10.61 10.48 3.06
C ASN A 58 11.84 11.39 3.15
N ALA A 59 13.00 10.90 2.75
CA ALA A 59 14.22 11.69 2.71
C ALA A 59 14.15 12.80 1.65
N GLU A 60 13.51 12.54 0.50
CA GLU A 60 13.21 13.59 -0.48
C GLU A 60 12.29 14.67 0.10
N ARG A 61 11.24 14.26 0.83
CA ARG A 61 10.29 15.17 1.48
C ARG A 61 10.94 16.06 2.51
N GLU A 62 11.86 15.53 3.30
CA GLU A 62 12.62 16.32 4.27
C GLU A 62 13.57 17.31 3.58
N ALA A 63 14.17 16.93 2.45
CA ALA A 63 15.12 17.77 1.73
C ALA A 63 14.47 18.87 0.89
N THR A 64 13.25 18.66 0.40
CA THR A 64 12.62 19.53 -0.62
C THR A 64 11.22 20.03 -0.27
N GLY A 65 10.66 19.59 0.87
CA GLY A 65 9.29 19.92 1.29
C GLY A 65 8.21 19.02 0.68
N TYR A 66 8.53 18.24 -0.35
CA TYR A 66 7.61 17.26 -0.96
C TYR A 66 8.39 16.09 -1.56
N SER A 67 7.69 15.08 -2.10
CA SER A 67 8.37 13.99 -2.81
C SER A 67 7.84 13.88 -4.22
N SER A 68 8.65 14.25 -5.21
CA SER A 68 8.31 14.14 -6.62
C SER A 68 8.08 12.67 -7.02
N ALA A 69 8.92 11.77 -6.49
CA ALA A 69 8.76 10.34 -6.67
C ALA A 69 7.44 9.84 -6.08
N TRP A 70 7.05 10.26 -4.87
CA TRP A 70 5.77 9.88 -4.27
C TRP A 70 4.56 10.41 -5.03
N LEU A 71 4.62 11.65 -5.53
CA LEU A 71 3.53 12.23 -6.33
C LEU A 71 3.30 11.41 -7.61
N HIS A 72 4.38 11.06 -8.32
CA HIS A 72 4.32 10.21 -9.51
C HIS A 72 3.79 8.80 -9.17
N HIS A 73 4.27 8.25 -8.06
CA HIS A 73 3.97 6.90 -7.59
C HIS A 73 2.51 6.70 -7.19
N LYS A 74 2.00 7.55 -6.27
CA LYS A 74 0.61 7.48 -5.81
C LYS A 74 -0.36 7.78 -6.96
N GLY A 75 0.06 8.53 -7.98
CA GLY A 75 -0.73 8.82 -9.19
C GLY A 75 -0.77 7.69 -10.24
N ARG A 76 0.02 6.61 -10.07
CA ARG A 76 0.05 5.46 -11.01
C ARG A 76 -0.34 4.14 -10.36
N ASN A 77 -0.19 4.03 -9.04
CA ASN A 77 -0.50 2.81 -8.30
C ASN A 77 -1.81 2.96 -7.54
N ARG A 78 -2.86 2.34 -8.09
CA ARG A 78 -4.25 2.40 -7.62
C ARG A 78 -4.47 1.79 -6.24
N HIS A 79 -3.50 1.08 -5.67
CA HIS A 79 -3.64 0.60 -4.31
C HIS A 79 -3.37 1.70 -3.28
N HIS A 80 -2.76 2.84 -3.62
CA HIS A 80 -2.69 3.99 -2.71
C HIS A 80 -4.03 4.74 -2.64
N TYR A 81 -4.54 5.02 -1.44
CA TYR A 81 -5.81 5.73 -1.29
C TYR A 81 -5.71 7.16 -1.81
N GLU A 82 -4.52 7.74 -1.85
CA GLU A 82 -4.25 9.05 -2.42
C GLU A 82 -4.44 9.10 -3.95
N TYR A 83 -4.51 7.96 -4.63
CA TYR A 83 -4.94 7.87 -6.03
C TYR A 83 -6.41 8.22 -6.19
N TRP A 84 -7.22 7.92 -5.16
CA TRP A 84 -8.68 8.02 -5.18
C TRP A 84 -9.18 9.30 -4.50
N ILE A 85 -8.35 10.33 -4.44
CA ILE A 85 -8.77 11.63 -3.92
C ILE A 85 -9.38 12.43 -5.09
N ASP A 86 -10.60 12.94 -4.91
CA ASP A 86 -11.33 13.70 -5.92
C ASP A 86 -12.29 14.71 -5.27
N TYR A 87 -12.91 15.57 -6.07
CA TYR A 87 -13.99 16.44 -5.62
C TYR A 87 -15.16 15.62 -5.07
N SER A 88 -15.70 16.05 -3.94
CA SER A 88 -16.95 15.50 -3.43
C SER A 88 -18.11 15.87 -4.35
N ALA A 89 -19.13 15.01 -4.38
CA ALA A 89 -20.41 15.33 -4.99
C ALA A 89 -21.14 16.47 -4.25
N ASP A 90 -20.82 16.70 -2.97
CA ASP A 90 -21.19 17.91 -2.24
C ASP A 90 -20.04 18.94 -2.33
N PRO A 91 -20.22 20.05 -3.08
CA PRO A 91 -19.18 21.07 -3.25
C PRO A 91 -18.67 21.67 -1.93
N LYS A 92 -19.46 21.62 -0.85
CA LYS A 92 -19.07 22.15 0.47
C LYS A 92 -17.96 21.33 1.13
N GLU A 93 -17.79 20.08 0.69
CA GLU A 93 -16.82 19.15 1.27
C GLU A 93 -15.44 19.24 0.61
N GLY A 94 -15.33 19.91 -0.53
CA GLY A 94 -14.08 20.08 -1.27
C GLY A 94 -13.51 18.75 -1.78
N ILE A 95 -12.22 18.52 -1.54
CA ILE A 95 -11.48 17.35 -2.00
C ILE A 95 -11.50 16.25 -0.92
N VAL A 96 -12.02 15.07 -1.28
CA VAL A 96 -12.22 13.95 -0.35
C VAL A 96 -11.74 12.63 -0.95
N GLY A 97 -11.53 11.64 -0.08
CA GLY A 97 -11.22 10.27 -0.48
C GLY A 97 -12.46 9.54 -1.02
N GLN A 98 -12.33 8.97 -2.21
CA GLN A 98 -13.35 8.15 -2.88
C GLN A 98 -13.19 6.67 -2.53
N LYS A 99 -14.30 5.92 -2.62
CA LYS A 99 -14.31 4.51 -2.26
C LYS A 99 -13.42 3.69 -3.19
N MET A 100 -12.40 3.06 -2.61
CA MET A 100 -11.51 2.16 -3.35
C MET A 100 -12.21 0.84 -3.71
N PRO A 101 -12.01 0.30 -4.93
CA PRO A 101 -12.35 -1.07 -5.22
C PRO A 101 -11.62 -2.04 -4.29
N THR A 102 -12.34 -2.98 -3.66
CA THR A 102 -11.83 -3.97 -2.69
C THR A 102 -10.48 -4.61 -3.04
N ARG A 103 -10.24 -4.95 -4.32
CA ARG A 103 -8.96 -5.57 -4.75
C ARG A 103 -7.75 -4.68 -4.47
N TYR A 104 -7.91 -3.36 -4.56
CA TYR A 104 -6.87 -2.38 -4.31
C TYR A 104 -6.69 -2.11 -2.81
N VAL A 105 -7.75 -2.27 -2.00
CA VAL A 105 -7.62 -2.27 -0.53
C VAL A 105 -6.83 -3.48 -0.06
N VAL A 106 -7.10 -4.67 -0.63
CA VAL A 106 -6.33 -5.88 -0.34
C VAL A 106 -4.89 -5.76 -0.84
N GLU A 107 -4.66 -5.18 -2.03
CA GLU A 107 -3.30 -4.90 -2.51
C GLU A 107 -2.54 -3.94 -1.58
N MET A 108 -3.19 -2.87 -1.08
CA MET A 108 -2.59 -1.97 -0.09
C MET A 108 -2.25 -2.68 1.22
N PHE A 109 -3.12 -3.57 1.66
CA PHE A 109 -2.86 -4.38 2.84
C PHE A 109 -1.60 -5.23 2.66
N MET A 110 -1.44 -5.91 1.52
CA MET A 110 -0.21 -6.66 1.21
C MET A 110 1.03 -5.76 1.09
N ASP A 111 0.89 -4.61 0.44
CA ASP A 111 1.94 -3.60 0.33
C ASP A 111 2.47 -3.16 1.70
N ARG A 112 1.58 -2.90 2.67
CA ARG A 112 1.98 -2.52 4.03
C ARG A 112 2.72 -3.64 4.77
N ILE A 113 2.31 -4.89 4.60
CA ILE A 113 3.04 -6.02 5.19
C ILE A 113 4.44 -6.10 4.58
N ALA A 114 4.54 -6.08 3.25
CA ALA A 114 5.82 -6.18 2.54
C ALA A 114 6.75 -5.02 2.86
N ALA A 115 6.23 -3.79 2.97
CA ALA A 115 7.01 -2.63 3.37
C ALA A 115 7.53 -2.78 4.81
N SER A 116 6.68 -3.18 5.75
CA SER A 116 7.11 -3.42 7.14
C SER A 116 8.19 -4.50 7.21
N LYS A 117 8.03 -5.63 6.50
CA LYS A 117 9.07 -6.68 6.43
C LYS A 117 10.37 -6.17 5.84
N THR A 118 10.30 -5.38 4.77
CA THR A 118 11.48 -4.85 4.07
C THR A 118 12.32 -3.94 4.98
N TYR A 119 11.69 -3.09 5.78
CA TYR A 119 12.42 -2.10 6.60
C TYR A 119 12.70 -2.60 8.02
N MET A 120 11.81 -3.38 8.64
CA MET A 120 11.99 -3.88 10.01
C MET A 120 12.85 -5.15 10.08
N LYS A 121 12.93 -5.94 9.00
CA LYS A 121 13.72 -7.17 8.92
C LYS A 121 13.40 -8.11 10.09
N GLU A 122 14.41 -8.51 10.87
CA GLU A 122 14.27 -9.38 12.05
C GLU A 122 13.38 -8.79 13.16
N ALA A 123 13.19 -7.46 13.18
CA ALA A 123 12.32 -6.80 14.15
C ALA A 123 10.83 -6.83 13.74
N TYR A 124 10.50 -7.35 12.54
CA TYR A 124 9.13 -7.38 12.06
C TYR A 124 8.21 -8.23 12.96
N THR A 125 7.03 -7.68 13.25
CA THR A 125 5.89 -8.40 13.83
C THR A 125 4.63 -8.06 13.04
N ASP A 126 3.63 -8.92 13.10
CA ASP A 126 2.35 -8.72 12.40
C ASP A 126 1.55 -7.49 12.89
N ALA A 127 1.93 -6.89 14.02
CA ALA A 127 1.38 -5.62 14.51
C ALA A 127 1.94 -4.39 13.79
N HIS A 128 3.16 -4.45 13.24
CA HIS A 128 3.83 -3.27 12.66
C HIS A 128 3.02 -2.57 11.54
N PRO A 129 2.40 -3.30 10.59
CA PRO A 129 1.55 -2.67 9.57
C PRO A 129 0.37 -1.88 10.15
N LEU A 130 -0.25 -2.38 11.24
CA LEU A 130 -1.35 -1.71 11.94
C LEU A 130 -0.85 -0.45 12.65
N GLU A 131 0.23 -0.55 13.43
CA GLU A 131 0.81 0.60 14.14
C GLU A 131 1.20 1.72 13.17
N TYR A 132 1.80 1.37 12.04
CA TYR A 132 2.15 2.34 11.01
C TYR A 132 0.91 3.02 10.41
N TYR A 133 -0.16 2.26 10.19
CA TYR A 133 -1.44 2.82 9.72
C TYR A 133 -2.05 3.76 10.77
N GLU A 134 -2.15 3.36 12.04
CA GLU A 134 -2.80 4.14 13.09
C GLU A 134 -2.04 5.44 13.42
N LYS A 135 -0.71 5.41 13.41
CA LYS A 135 0.13 6.63 13.52
C LYS A 135 -0.15 7.66 12.42
N GLY A 136 -0.57 7.20 11.24
CA GLY A 136 -0.92 8.06 10.10
C GLY A 136 -2.40 8.38 9.98
N ALA A 137 -3.30 7.49 10.42
CA ALA A 137 -4.73 7.54 10.15
C ALA A 137 -5.39 8.81 10.69
N ALA A 138 -5.01 9.25 11.90
CA ALA A 138 -5.51 10.50 12.48
C ALA A 138 -5.22 11.74 11.62
N LYS A 139 -4.17 11.68 10.78
CA LYS A 139 -3.76 12.78 9.89
C LYS A 139 -4.48 12.76 8.53
N LEU A 140 -5.15 11.66 8.20
CA LEU A 140 -5.79 11.49 6.89
C LEU A 140 -7.18 12.13 6.82
N GLY A 141 -7.90 12.23 7.95
CA GLY A 141 -9.22 12.86 8.00
C GLY A 141 -10.15 12.38 6.88
N ARG A 142 -10.65 13.33 6.07
CA ARG A 142 -11.56 13.07 4.95
C ARG A 142 -10.87 12.59 3.66
N MET A 143 -9.55 12.46 3.63
CA MET A 143 -8.79 12.05 2.45
C MET A 143 -8.81 10.53 2.18
N ILE A 144 -9.45 9.75 3.07
CA ILE A 144 -9.72 8.33 2.86
C ILE A 144 -11.22 8.06 3.04
N HIS A 145 -11.83 7.33 2.12
CA HIS A 145 -13.23 6.97 2.22
C HIS A 145 -13.47 6.04 3.43
N LYS A 146 -14.55 6.28 4.19
CA LYS A 146 -14.87 5.55 5.43
C LYS A 146 -14.88 4.02 5.26
N ASP A 147 -15.50 3.49 4.21
CA ASP A 147 -15.55 2.04 3.97
C ASP A 147 -14.17 1.46 3.60
N THR A 148 -13.33 2.25 2.94
CA THR A 148 -11.97 1.86 2.58
C THR A 148 -11.10 1.80 3.83
N ALA A 149 -11.18 2.84 4.67
CA ALA A 149 -10.49 2.89 5.96
C ALA A 149 -10.92 1.74 6.87
N ALA A 150 -12.23 1.49 6.98
CA ALA A 150 -12.78 0.42 7.82
C ALA A 150 -12.31 -0.97 7.36
N LEU A 151 -12.37 -1.25 6.05
CA LEU A 151 -11.90 -2.55 5.54
C LEU A 151 -10.39 -2.71 5.74
N LEU A 152 -9.59 -1.69 5.44
CA LEU A 152 -8.14 -1.77 5.62
C LEU A 152 -7.77 -1.98 7.09
N HIS A 153 -8.37 -1.19 7.99
CA HIS A 153 -8.13 -1.29 9.44
C HIS A 153 -8.53 -2.65 9.98
N HIS A 154 -9.69 -3.18 9.56
CA HIS A 154 -10.14 -4.53 9.95
C HIS A 154 -9.12 -5.61 9.55
N LEU A 155 -8.60 -5.57 8.31
CA LEU A 155 -7.61 -6.55 7.86
C LEU A 155 -6.26 -6.41 8.59
N LEU A 156 -5.82 -5.18 8.88
CA LEU A 156 -4.60 -4.93 9.65
C LEU A 156 -4.73 -5.38 11.11
N LYS A 157 -5.90 -5.19 11.72
CA LYS A 157 -6.19 -5.68 13.06
C LYS A 157 -6.22 -7.20 13.11
N MET A 158 -6.91 -7.84 12.16
CA MET A 158 -6.92 -9.30 12.03
C MET A 158 -5.50 -9.85 11.82
N LEU A 159 -4.66 -9.18 11.02
CA LEU A 159 -3.25 -9.56 10.88
C LEU A 159 -2.53 -9.54 12.23
N ALA A 160 -2.66 -8.45 12.98
CA ALA A 160 -2.00 -8.29 14.28
C ALA A 160 -2.46 -9.33 15.32
N GLU A 161 -3.73 -9.72 15.30
CA GLU A 161 -4.35 -10.62 16.28
C GLU A 161 -4.25 -12.11 15.89
N GLU A 162 -4.37 -12.41 14.59
CA GLU A 162 -4.57 -13.76 14.06
C GLU A 162 -3.46 -14.23 13.10
N GLY A 163 -2.57 -13.34 12.67
CA GLY A 163 -1.45 -13.62 11.78
C GLY A 163 -1.82 -13.75 10.30
N GLU A 164 -0.79 -13.86 9.45
CA GLU A 164 -0.93 -13.89 7.99
C GLU A 164 -1.84 -15.01 7.48
N GLU A 165 -1.70 -16.24 7.99
CA GLU A 165 -2.37 -17.41 7.43
C GLU A 165 -3.90 -17.30 7.55
N LYS A 166 -4.40 -17.01 8.76
CA LYS A 166 -5.82 -16.82 9.02
C LYS A 166 -6.37 -15.63 8.25
N THR A 167 -5.65 -14.50 8.26
CA THR A 167 -6.06 -13.28 7.56
C THR A 167 -6.16 -13.49 6.04
N PHE A 168 -5.17 -14.17 5.43
CA PHE A 168 -5.19 -14.45 4.00
C PHE A 168 -6.29 -15.44 3.62
N ALA A 169 -6.54 -16.45 4.46
CA ALA A 169 -7.65 -17.38 4.27
C ALA A 169 -9.00 -16.64 4.31
N TYR A 170 -9.19 -15.72 5.27
CA TYR A 170 -10.38 -14.87 5.37
C TYR A 170 -10.54 -13.99 4.12
N ILE A 171 -9.50 -13.27 3.69
CA ILE A 171 -9.54 -12.44 2.48
C ILE A 171 -9.99 -13.26 1.26
N ARG A 172 -9.41 -14.45 1.08
CA ARG A 172 -9.72 -15.32 -0.06
C ARG A 172 -11.17 -15.81 -0.03
N LYS A 173 -11.66 -16.26 1.13
CA LYS A 173 -12.97 -16.91 1.27
C LYS A 173 -14.13 -15.92 1.41
N GLU A 174 -13.94 -14.86 2.19
CA GLU A 174 -15.01 -13.96 2.61
C GLU A 174 -15.01 -12.64 1.84
N ILE A 175 -13.84 -12.09 1.51
CA ILE A 175 -13.76 -10.78 0.87
C ILE A 175 -13.80 -10.90 -0.66
N LEU A 176 -12.93 -11.74 -1.24
CA LEU A 176 -12.77 -11.82 -2.69
C LEU A 176 -13.76 -12.79 -3.36
N LYS A 177 -14.08 -13.93 -2.73
CA LYS A 177 -15.01 -14.93 -3.30
C LYS A 177 -16.47 -14.49 -3.23
N LYS A 178 -16.92 -13.85 -2.14
CA LYS A 178 -18.29 -13.29 -2.05
C LYS A 178 -18.54 -12.22 -3.11
N LYS A 179 -17.56 -11.35 -3.37
CA LYS A 179 -17.66 -10.30 -4.41
C LYS A 179 -17.78 -10.86 -5.83
N ARG A 180 -17.18 -12.03 -6.13
CA ARG A 180 -17.36 -12.71 -7.43
C ARG A 180 -18.79 -13.20 -7.63
N LYS A 181 -19.42 -13.75 -6.58
CA LYS A 181 -20.81 -14.23 -6.64
C LYS A 181 -21.82 -13.09 -6.80
N GLY A 182 -21.59 -11.94 -6.17
CA GLY A 182 -22.46 -10.76 -6.30
C GLY A 182 -22.35 -10.00 -7.64
N LYS A 183 -21.39 -10.34 -8.51
CA LYS A 183 -21.28 -9.82 -9.88
C LYS A 183 -21.94 -10.70 -10.95
N GLN A 184 -22.40 -11.89 -10.55
CA GLN A 184 -23.08 -12.86 -11.42
C GLN A 184 -24.60 -12.84 -11.22
N ARG A 185 -25.11 -11.91 -10.42
CA ARG A 185 -26.52 -11.56 -10.26
C ARG A 185 -26.72 -10.14 -10.76
#